data_AF-A0A317X496-F1
#
_entry.id   AF-A0A317X496-F1
#
_cell.length_a   1.000
_cell.length_b   1.000
_cell.length_c   1.000
_cell.angle_alpha   90.00
_cell.angle_beta   90.00
_cell.angle_gamma   90.00
#
_symmetry.space_group_name_H-M   'P 1'
#
loop_
_entity.id
_entity.type
_entity.pdbx_description
1 polymer ?
#
loop_
_entity_poly.entity_id
_entity_poly.type
_entity_poly.pdbx_seq_one_letter_code
_entity_poly.pdbx_strand_id
1 'polypeptide(L)'
;MSSLVQITSLEQFSSLINSSAFVVADFYADWCGPCKAIAPAYEQLASQLSRPNRITFTKINVDNNQDISRQYGITAMPTFVLFEHGRRTSTVRGANPKELNELVRKLATEAKKTPESSGTSVGESSGVGWNGAAVPKGYSDITDQYDPKGLELLNRDSEFGTAKTLFDSSKPSSLNNNGKGKAGGAPDWVESDTDEQLMLFIPFQSTLKVHSLQVTSLPPKEAEDGDDDEVPMRPKTVQLYTNRSHVLGFDEADDIPAVQKVEIQPEDWDPKTGTAKIDLRFVKFQSVMSLVIFFVDGDGDGEKLRVDRVRIFGEAGEKREMGKLEKIGDEPGE
;
A
#
# COMPACT_ATOMS: atom_id res chain seq x y z
N MET A 1 -16.11 4.04 -29.00
CA MET A 1 -14.76 3.60 -29.41
C MET A 1 -13.80 4.05 -28.32
N SER A 2 -13.34 3.15 -27.45
CA SER A 2 -12.28 3.52 -26.52
C SER A 2 -10.96 3.29 -27.23
N SER A 3 -10.30 4.39 -27.59
CA SER A 3 -9.05 4.42 -28.33
C SER A 3 -7.89 3.98 -27.46
N LEU A 4 -7.00 3.19 -28.04
CA LEU A 4 -5.69 2.89 -27.49
C LEU A 4 -4.93 4.21 -27.25
N VAL A 5 -4.45 4.41 -26.02
CA VAL A 5 -3.87 5.69 -25.57
C VAL A 5 -2.36 5.68 -25.77
N GLN A 6 -1.82 6.65 -26.50
CA GLN A 6 -0.37 6.83 -26.59
C GLN A 6 0.14 7.66 -25.41
N ILE A 7 1.16 7.14 -24.71
CA ILE A 7 1.84 7.88 -23.64
C ILE A 7 2.98 8.71 -24.22
N THR A 8 3.04 9.96 -23.77
CA THR A 8 4.04 10.95 -24.16
C THR A 8 4.79 11.55 -22.97
N SER A 9 4.33 11.33 -21.74
CA SER A 9 5.01 11.80 -20.52
C SER A 9 4.71 10.92 -19.31
N LEU A 10 5.60 10.96 -18.32
CA LEU A 10 5.43 10.28 -17.04
C LEU A 10 4.19 10.77 -16.27
N GLU A 11 3.90 12.07 -16.31
CA GLU A 11 2.71 12.64 -15.65
C GLU A 11 1.43 12.12 -16.29
N GLN A 12 1.37 12.06 -17.62
CA GLN A 12 0.24 11.49 -18.35
C GLN A 12 0.05 10.02 -17.99
N PHE A 13 1.13 9.24 -17.96
CA PHE A 13 1.06 7.84 -17.61
C PHE A 13 0.61 7.63 -16.16
N SER A 14 1.19 8.38 -15.24
CA SER A 14 0.83 8.37 -13.82
C SER A 14 -0.63 8.74 -13.62
N SER A 15 -1.14 9.76 -14.31
CA SER A 15 -2.55 10.12 -14.30
C SER A 15 -3.42 8.99 -14.86
N LEU A 16 -2.99 8.33 -15.95
CA LEU A 16 -3.76 7.29 -16.62
C LEU A 16 -3.93 6.05 -15.75
N ILE A 17 -2.84 5.55 -15.15
CA ILE A 17 -2.85 4.38 -14.25
C ILE A 17 -3.66 4.63 -12.98
N ASN A 18 -3.80 5.90 -12.56
CA ASN A 18 -4.62 6.30 -11.42
C ASN A 18 -6.10 6.53 -11.79
N SER A 19 -6.39 6.88 -13.04
CA SER A 19 -7.75 7.19 -13.51
C SER A 19 -8.57 5.98 -13.99
N SER A 20 -7.92 4.86 -14.30
CA SER A 20 -8.58 3.65 -14.82
C SER A 20 -8.37 2.47 -13.88
N ALA A 21 -9.42 1.69 -13.63
CA ALA A 21 -9.35 0.54 -12.72
C ALA A 21 -8.31 -0.50 -13.18
N PHE A 22 -8.19 -0.71 -14.49
CA PHE A 22 -7.20 -1.57 -15.09
C PHE A 22 -6.51 -0.85 -16.24
N VAL A 23 -5.18 -0.84 -16.26
CA VAL A 23 -4.38 -0.37 -17.40
C VAL A 23 -3.49 -1.50 -17.88
N VAL A 24 -3.62 -1.85 -19.16
CA VAL A 24 -2.71 -2.77 -19.83
C VAL A 24 -1.76 -1.91 -20.65
N ALA A 25 -0.49 -1.85 -20.27
CA ALA A 25 0.53 -1.04 -20.94
C ALA A 25 1.44 -1.89 -21.82
N ASP A 26 1.53 -1.58 -23.11
CA ASP A 26 2.48 -2.15 -24.07
C ASP A 26 3.73 -1.27 -24.17
N PHE A 27 4.85 -1.76 -23.62
CA PHE A 27 6.16 -1.13 -23.78
C PHE A 27 6.81 -1.66 -25.06
N TYR A 28 6.99 -0.78 -26.03
CA TYR A 28 7.45 -1.11 -27.38
C TYR A 28 8.53 -0.14 -27.88
N ALA A 29 9.13 -0.47 -29.03
CA ALA A 29 9.96 0.45 -29.81
C ALA A 29 9.63 0.32 -31.31
N ASP A 30 9.87 1.37 -32.09
CA ASP A 30 9.50 1.41 -33.52
C ASP A 30 10.34 0.46 -34.39
N TRP A 31 11.57 0.16 -33.94
CA TRP A 31 12.49 -0.78 -34.57
C TRP A 31 12.27 -2.24 -34.14
N CYS A 32 11.41 -2.48 -33.15
CA CYS A 32 11.18 -3.82 -32.59
C CYS A 32 10.30 -4.68 -33.51
N GLY A 33 10.91 -5.66 -34.17
CA GLY A 33 10.20 -6.65 -35.02
C GLY A 33 9.11 -7.44 -34.29
N PRO A 34 9.40 -8.07 -33.12
CA PRO A 34 8.39 -8.79 -32.35
C PRO A 34 7.22 -7.92 -31.89
N CYS A 35 7.45 -6.63 -31.60
CA CYS A 35 6.40 -5.68 -31.23
C CYS A 35 5.41 -5.49 -32.38
N LYS A 36 5.91 -5.36 -33.61
CA LYS A 36 5.07 -5.26 -34.82
C LYS A 36 4.23 -6.53 -35.03
N ALA A 37 4.78 -7.70 -34.71
CA ALA A 37 4.06 -8.97 -34.87
C ALA A 37 2.89 -9.13 -33.90
N ILE A 38 3.02 -8.66 -32.65
CA ILE A 38 1.96 -8.79 -31.64
C ILE A 38 0.99 -7.61 -31.59
N ALA A 39 1.36 -6.44 -32.13
CA ALA A 39 0.53 -5.23 -32.12
C ALA A 39 -0.92 -5.47 -32.61
N PRO A 40 -1.19 -6.21 -33.71
CA PRO A 40 -2.57 -6.46 -34.15
C PRO A 40 -3.41 -7.21 -33.11
N ALA A 41 -2.82 -8.17 -32.41
CA ALA A 41 -3.51 -8.92 -31.36
C ALA A 41 -3.80 -8.03 -30.14
N TYR A 42 -2.85 -7.18 -29.76
CA TYR A 42 -3.02 -6.22 -28.68
C TYR A 42 -4.09 -5.15 -29.00
N GLU A 43 -4.08 -4.62 -30.22
CA GLU A 43 -5.09 -3.66 -30.70
C GLU A 43 -6.49 -4.29 -30.79
N GLN A 44 -6.58 -5.56 -31.20
CA GLN A 44 -7.83 -6.30 -31.18
C GLN A 44 -8.38 -6.45 -29.75
N LEU A 45 -7.53 -6.82 -28.79
CA LEU A 45 -7.90 -6.88 -27.37
C LEU A 45 -8.37 -5.52 -26.84
N ALA A 46 -7.63 -4.46 -27.16
CA ALA A 46 -8.00 -3.09 -26.81
C ALA A 46 -9.37 -2.73 -27.38
N SER A 47 -9.65 -3.02 -28.65
CA SER A 47 -10.94 -2.72 -29.28
C SER A 47 -12.12 -3.43 -28.62
N GLN A 48 -11.93 -4.67 -28.17
CA GLN A 48 -12.99 -5.50 -27.59
C GLN A 48 -13.26 -5.15 -26.13
N LEU A 49 -12.19 -4.93 -25.36
CA LEU A 49 -12.23 -4.93 -23.90
C LEU A 49 -12.07 -3.55 -23.29
N SER A 50 -11.59 -2.54 -24.05
CA SER A 50 -11.47 -1.20 -23.50
C SER A 50 -12.83 -0.68 -23.04
N ARG A 51 -12.87 -0.16 -21.82
CA ARG A 51 -14.04 0.43 -21.18
C ARG A 51 -13.58 1.71 -20.47
N PRO A 52 -14.14 2.88 -20.80
CA PRO A 52 -13.75 4.14 -20.16
C PRO A 52 -13.74 4.01 -18.64
N ASN A 53 -12.69 4.55 -18.01
CA ASN A 53 -12.44 4.54 -16.55
C ASN A 53 -12.37 3.14 -15.90
N ARG A 54 -12.38 2.06 -16.70
CA ARG A 54 -12.41 0.69 -16.18
C ARG A 54 -11.30 -0.18 -16.76
N ILE A 55 -11.18 -0.28 -18.08
CA ILE A 55 -10.09 -1.02 -18.72
C ILE A 55 -9.53 -0.12 -19.81
N THR A 56 -8.29 0.31 -19.64
CA THR A 56 -7.57 1.16 -20.59
C THR A 56 -6.38 0.41 -21.16
N PHE A 57 -6.21 0.49 -22.47
CA PHE A 57 -5.04 -0.03 -23.16
C PHE A 57 -4.17 1.13 -23.60
N THR A 58 -2.86 1.01 -23.39
CA THR A 58 -1.92 2.09 -23.67
C THR A 58 -0.62 1.59 -24.26
N LYS A 59 0.02 2.42 -25.09
CA LYS A 59 1.31 2.15 -25.69
C LYS A 59 2.34 3.17 -25.23
N ILE A 60 3.51 2.67 -24.86
CA ILE A 60 4.63 3.45 -24.34
C ILE A 60 5.85 3.11 -25.20
N ASN A 61 6.29 4.08 -25.99
CA ASN A 61 7.54 3.94 -26.72
C ASN A 61 8.71 4.14 -25.73
N VAL A 62 9.54 3.12 -25.54
CA VAL A 62 10.63 3.15 -24.55
C VAL A 62 11.75 4.13 -24.91
N ASP A 63 11.94 4.40 -26.20
CA ASP A 63 12.97 5.33 -26.68
C ASP A 63 12.58 6.77 -26.32
N ASN A 64 11.27 7.09 -26.41
CA ASN A 64 10.72 8.40 -26.10
C ASN A 64 10.41 8.60 -24.60
N ASN A 65 10.19 7.51 -23.84
CA ASN A 65 9.78 7.54 -22.43
C ASN A 65 10.74 6.72 -21.57
N GLN A 66 12.02 7.10 -21.57
CA GLN A 66 13.08 6.35 -20.89
C GLN A 66 12.96 6.36 -19.37
N ASP A 67 12.44 7.44 -18.79
CA ASP A 67 12.12 7.59 -17.38
C ASP A 67 11.07 6.57 -16.93
N ILE A 68 9.96 6.45 -17.67
CA ILE A 68 8.92 5.43 -17.43
C ILE A 68 9.54 4.03 -17.54
N SER A 69 10.32 3.79 -18.60
CA SER A 69 10.94 2.48 -18.85
C SER A 69 11.90 2.07 -17.72
N ARG A 70 12.69 3.02 -17.20
CA ARG A 70 13.57 2.81 -16.04
C ARG A 70 12.77 2.55 -14.76
N GLN A 71 11.74 3.36 -14.49
CA GLN A 71 10.90 3.24 -13.29
C GLN A 71 10.22 1.87 -13.19
N TYR A 72 9.79 1.29 -14.32
CA TYR A 72 9.13 -0.01 -14.34
C TYR A 72 10.06 -1.19 -14.66
N GLY A 73 11.37 -0.95 -14.78
CA GLY A 73 12.38 -1.99 -14.99
C GLY A 73 12.22 -2.73 -16.32
N ILE A 74 11.92 -2.00 -17.39
CA ILE A 74 11.70 -2.58 -18.72
C ILE A 74 13.05 -2.90 -19.37
N THR A 75 13.35 -4.19 -19.52
CA THR A 75 14.63 -4.68 -20.06
C THR A 75 14.50 -5.38 -21.41
N ALA A 76 13.27 -5.60 -21.90
CA ALA A 76 12.99 -6.28 -23.15
C ALA A 76 11.69 -5.75 -23.77
N MET A 77 11.57 -5.85 -25.09
CA MET A 77 10.38 -5.44 -25.84
C MET A 77 9.90 -6.55 -26.77
N PRO A 78 8.58 -6.71 -26.94
CA PRO A 78 7.53 -6.00 -26.19
C PRO A 78 7.49 -6.49 -24.74
N THR A 79 7.13 -5.62 -23.80
CA THR A 79 6.76 -6.02 -22.44
C THR A 79 5.40 -5.44 -22.13
N PHE A 80 4.45 -6.29 -21.76
CA PHE A 80 3.13 -5.88 -21.32
C PHE A 80 3.12 -5.83 -19.81
N VAL A 81 2.81 -4.67 -19.25
CA VAL A 81 2.65 -4.49 -17.81
C VAL A 81 1.19 -4.23 -17.52
N LEU A 82 0.67 -5.00 -16.58
CA LEU A 82 -0.67 -4.81 -16.08
C LEU A 82 -0.63 -3.97 -14.81
N PHE A 83 -1.47 -2.96 -14.80
CA PHE A 83 -1.81 -2.19 -13.63
C PHE A 83 -3.25 -2.48 -13.25
N GLU A 84 -3.44 -2.84 -12.00
CA GLU A 84 -4.74 -2.84 -11.36
C GLU A 84 -4.70 -1.75 -10.31
N HIS A 85 -5.57 -0.76 -10.46
CA HIS A 85 -5.73 0.29 -9.48
C HIS A 85 -4.42 1.03 -9.15
N GLY A 86 -3.70 1.44 -10.19
CA GLY A 86 -2.39 2.09 -10.07
C GLY A 86 -1.22 1.17 -9.68
N ARG A 87 -1.47 -0.08 -9.29
CA ARG A 87 -0.43 -1.03 -8.86
C ARG A 87 -0.09 -2.02 -9.96
N ARG A 88 1.21 -2.28 -10.16
CA ARG A 88 1.67 -3.32 -11.08
C ARG A 88 1.35 -4.71 -10.51
N THR A 89 0.50 -5.47 -11.18
CA THR A 89 0.08 -6.81 -10.70
C THR A 89 0.65 -7.94 -11.53
N SER A 90 0.97 -7.71 -12.81
CA SER A 90 1.53 -8.74 -13.67
C SER A 90 2.39 -8.16 -14.78
N THR A 91 3.26 -8.98 -15.35
CA THR A 91 4.13 -8.60 -16.46
C THR A 91 4.30 -9.78 -17.41
N VAL A 92 4.05 -9.55 -18.69
CA VAL A 92 4.27 -10.52 -19.77
C VAL A 92 5.38 -10.00 -20.64
N ARG A 93 6.47 -10.75 -20.77
CA ARG A 93 7.63 -10.35 -21.57
C ARG A 93 7.62 -11.09 -22.91
N GLY A 94 7.97 -10.37 -23.96
CA GLY A 94 8.06 -10.89 -25.32
C GLY A 94 6.71 -10.97 -26.04
N ALA A 95 6.77 -11.30 -27.32
CA ALA A 95 5.60 -11.45 -28.17
C ALA A 95 4.91 -12.80 -27.90
N ASN A 96 4.19 -12.91 -26.77
CA ASN A 96 3.41 -14.09 -26.39
C ASN A 96 1.90 -13.81 -26.41
N PRO A 97 1.20 -14.02 -27.55
CA PRO A 97 -0.23 -13.73 -27.66
C PRO A 97 -1.11 -14.57 -26.74
N LYS A 98 -0.71 -15.81 -26.41
CA LYS A 98 -1.52 -16.70 -25.56
C LYS A 98 -1.59 -16.16 -24.13
N GLU A 99 -0.42 -15.90 -23.55
CA GLU A 99 -0.28 -15.39 -22.19
C GLU A 99 -0.90 -13.99 -22.05
N LEU A 100 -0.71 -13.12 -23.04
CA LEU A 100 -1.38 -11.81 -23.10
C LEU A 100 -2.91 -11.95 -23.11
N ASN A 101 -3.45 -12.85 -23.93
CA ASN A 101 -4.90 -13.10 -24.00
C ASN A 101 -5.46 -13.65 -22.68
N GLU A 102 -4.77 -14.60 -22.05
CA GLU A 102 -5.19 -15.20 -20.78
C GLU A 102 -5.21 -14.17 -19.66
N LEU A 103 -4.14 -13.37 -19.54
CA LEU A 103 -4.04 -12.29 -18.57
C LEU A 103 -5.18 -11.28 -18.74
N VAL A 104 -5.37 -10.79 -19.97
CA VAL A 104 -6.36 -9.77 -20.29
C VAL A 104 -7.81 -10.28 -20.10
N ARG A 105 -8.08 -11.55 -20.39
CA ARG A 105 -9.41 -12.15 -20.18
C ARG A 105 -9.72 -12.41 -18.70
N LYS A 106 -8.72 -12.82 -17.92
CA LYS A 106 -8.86 -12.95 -16.47
C LYS A 106 -9.27 -11.62 -15.87
N LEU A 107 -8.60 -10.53 -16.25
CA LEU A 107 -8.95 -9.18 -15.83
C LEU A 107 -10.32 -8.73 -16.29
N ALA A 108 -10.69 -9.00 -17.55
CA ALA A 108 -12.03 -8.64 -18.02
C ALA A 108 -13.13 -9.36 -17.22
N THR A 109 -12.83 -10.52 -16.65
CA THR A 109 -13.75 -11.28 -15.78
C THR A 109 -13.77 -10.70 -14.37
N GLU A 110 -12.63 -10.34 -13.81
CA GLU A 110 -12.50 -9.65 -12.52
C GLU A 110 -13.17 -8.28 -12.57
N ALA A 111 -12.91 -7.51 -13.62
CA ALA A 111 -13.56 -6.24 -13.89
C ALA A 111 -15.07 -6.39 -13.90
N LYS A 112 -15.66 -7.43 -14.52
CA LYS A 112 -17.12 -7.64 -14.55
C LYS A 112 -17.76 -7.98 -13.20
N LYS A 113 -17.00 -8.53 -12.24
CA LYS A 113 -17.54 -8.91 -10.92
C LYS A 113 -17.83 -7.70 -10.02
N THR A 114 -17.25 -6.54 -10.32
CA THR A 114 -17.50 -5.28 -9.61
C THR A 114 -18.72 -4.56 -10.23
N PRO A 115 -19.80 -4.22 -9.51
CA PRO A 115 -20.96 -3.55 -10.13
C PRO A 115 -20.67 -2.10 -10.53
N GLU A 116 -21.33 -1.64 -11.61
CA GLU A 116 -21.30 -0.24 -12.06
C GLU A 116 -22.22 0.64 -11.20
N SER A 117 -21.70 1.75 -10.68
CA SER A 117 -22.50 2.89 -10.23
C SER A 117 -22.07 4.11 -11.05
N SER A 118 -23.01 4.64 -11.83
CA SER A 118 -22.85 5.76 -12.74
C SER A 118 -23.21 7.09 -12.08
N GLY A 119 -22.23 7.99 -12.05
CA GLY A 119 -22.38 9.45 -12.15
C GLY A 119 -23.06 10.21 -11.01
N THR A 120 -22.26 10.87 -10.14
CA THR A 120 -22.31 12.32 -9.88
C THR A 120 -21.23 12.73 -8.87
N SER A 121 -20.64 13.90 -9.15
CA SER A 121 -19.72 14.71 -8.34
C SER A 121 -18.29 14.21 -8.21
N VAL A 122 -17.37 15.14 -8.45
CA VAL A 122 -15.92 15.04 -8.29
C VAL A 122 -15.63 14.51 -6.88
N GLY A 123 -15.41 13.20 -6.78
CA GLY A 123 -15.17 12.50 -5.53
C GLY A 123 -14.08 11.47 -5.77
N GLU A 124 -12.90 11.74 -5.22
CA GLU A 124 -11.81 10.77 -5.08
C GLU A 124 -12.35 9.48 -4.43
N SER A 125 -12.56 8.48 -5.27
CA SER A 125 -12.92 7.10 -4.94
C SER A 125 -12.19 6.22 -5.97
N SER A 126 -10.86 6.16 -5.94
CA SER A 126 -10.05 5.24 -5.13
C SER A 126 -10.39 3.77 -5.39
N GLY A 127 -10.21 3.35 -6.64
CA GLY A 127 -9.75 2.00 -6.89
C GLY A 127 -8.27 1.86 -6.47
N VAL A 128 -7.46 2.91 -6.65
CA VAL A 128 -6.14 3.04 -5.99
C VAL A 128 -6.35 3.00 -4.49
N GLY A 129 -5.59 2.15 -3.77
CA GLY A 129 -5.57 2.20 -2.32
C GLY A 129 -5.31 3.64 -1.85
N TRP A 130 -6.03 4.07 -0.83
CA TRP A 130 -5.81 5.35 -0.20
C TRP A 130 -4.40 5.40 0.40
N ASN A 131 -3.57 6.28 -0.14
CA ASN A 131 -2.15 6.37 0.17
C ASN A 131 -1.81 7.40 1.25
N GLY A 132 -2.81 7.96 1.94
CA GLY A 132 -2.57 9.02 2.92
C GLY A 132 -1.89 10.23 2.29
N ALA A 133 -0.68 10.55 2.78
CA ALA A 133 0.14 11.63 2.27
C ALA A 133 0.92 11.25 1.00
N ALA A 134 1.60 12.22 0.38
CA ALA A 134 2.39 11.98 -0.83
C ALA A 134 3.43 10.87 -0.66
N VAL A 135 3.45 9.93 -1.61
CA VAL A 135 4.42 8.82 -1.64
C VAL A 135 5.84 9.39 -1.83
N PRO A 136 6.83 8.93 -1.05
CA PRO A 136 8.22 9.39 -1.20
C PRO A 136 8.77 9.10 -2.60
N LYS A 137 9.42 10.09 -3.22
CA LYS A 137 10.02 9.94 -4.55
C LYS A 137 11.06 8.82 -4.54
N GLY A 138 10.94 7.89 -5.50
CA GLY A 138 11.91 6.80 -5.67
C GLY A 138 11.66 5.57 -4.80
N TYR A 139 10.66 5.58 -3.93
CA TYR A 139 10.29 4.43 -3.09
C TYR A 139 8.85 3.99 -3.36
N SER A 140 8.60 2.69 -3.24
CA SER A 140 7.26 2.11 -3.40
C SER A 140 6.60 1.88 -2.06
N ASP A 141 5.26 1.85 -2.06
CA ASP A 141 4.48 1.30 -0.96
C ASP A 141 4.75 -0.21 -0.87
N ILE A 142 5.32 -0.64 0.25
CA ILE A 142 5.64 -2.03 0.59
C ILE A 142 4.81 -2.53 1.78
N THR A 143 3.70 -1.85 2.06
CA THR A 143 2.80 -2.18 3.18
C THR A 143 2.26 -3.60 3.05
N ASP A 144 2.08 -4.15 1.86
CA ASP A 144 1.58 -5.53 1.67
C ASP A 144 2.60 -6.63 1.99
N GLN A 145 3.84 -6.29 2.33
CA GLN A 145 4.91 -7.26 2.61
C GLN A 145 4.89 -7.82 4.05
N TYR A 146 3.97 -7.37 4.92
CA TYR A 146 3.84 -7.96 6.26
C TYR A 146 3.29 -9.39 6.20
N ASP A 147 3.55 -10.19 7.24
CA ASP A 147 2.89 -11.46 7.48
C ASP A 147 1.63 -11.24 8.34
N PRO A 148 0.41 -11.38 7.78
CA PRO A 148 -0.82 -11.13 8.52
C PRO A 148 -1.08 -12.10 9.68
N LYS A 149 -0.36 -13.21 9.76
CA LYS A 149 -0.53 -14.20 10.84
C LYS A 149 0.24 -13.84 12.10
N GLY A 150 1.33 -13.08 11.98
CA GLY A 150 2.16 -12.69 13.11
C GLY A 150 1.99 -11.23 13.55
N LEU A 151 0.96 -10.54 13.04
CA LEU A 151 0.63 -9.20 13.53
C LEU A 151 0.13 -9.26 14.97
N GLU A 152 0.69 -8.42 15.83
CA GLU A 152 0.27 -8.28 17.22
C GLU A 152 0.12 -6.80 17.55
N LEU A 153 -0.92 -6.45 18.31
CA LEU A 153 -1.18 -5.08 18.76
C LEU A 153 -1.59 -5.14 20.23
N LEU A 154 -0.76 -4.57 21.12
CA LEU A 154 -1.03 -4.52 22.55
C LEU A 154 -1.74 -3.24 22.95
N ASN A 155 -2.43 -3.32 24.10
CA ASN A 155 -3.25 -2.26 24.69
C ASN A 155 -4.34 -1.72 23.76
N ARG A 156 -4.86 -2.56 22.86
CA ARG A 156 -5.93 -2.22 21.94
C ARG A 156 -7.29 -2.42 22.59
N ASP A 157 -8.14 -1.41 22.52
CA ASP A 157 -9.55 -1.52 22.90
C ASP A 157 -10.28 -2.51 21.98
N SER A 158 -11.02 -3.43 22.61
CA SER A 158 -11.69 -4.53 21.92
C SER A 158 -12.87 -4.10 21.06
N GLU A 159 -13.46 -2.92 21.32
CA GLU A 159 -14.61 -2.38 20.60
C GLU A 159 -14.25 -1.89 19.20
N PHE A 160 -12.97 -1.59 18.97
CA PHE A 160 -12.46 -1.03 17.72
C PHE A 160 -11.82 -2.09 16.80
N GLY A 161 -11.25 -1.64 15.68
CA GLY A 161 -10.60 -2.48 14.68
C GLY A 161 -9.35 -3.19 15.20
N THR A 162 -8.88 -4.22 14.49
CA THR A 162 -7.73 -5.04 14.89
C THR A 162 -6.41 -4.50 14.29
N ALA A 163 -5.27 -5.12 14.61
CA ALA A 163 -3.99 -4.79 13.97
C ALA A 163 -4.06 -4.78 12.43
N LYS A 164 -4.86 -5.67 11.83
CA LYS A 164 -5.04 -5.76 10.37
C LYS A 164 -5.75 -4.54 9.79
N THR A 165 -6.63 -3.89 10.57
CA THR A 165 -7.39 -2.72 10.16
C THR A 165 -6.46 -1.57 9.76
N LEU A 166 -5.33 -1.42 10.45
CA LEU A 166 -4.33 -0.40 10.16
C LEU A 166 -3.73 -0.50 8.75
N PHE A 167 -3.75 -1.67 8.13
CA PHE A 167 -3.16 -1.92 6.83
C PHE A 167 -4.17 -1.92 5.68
N ASP A 168 -5.44 -1.63 5.96
CA ASP A 168 -6.49 -1.61 4.94
C ASP A 168 -6.14 -0.61 3.82
N SER A 169 -6.24 -1.05 2.56
CA SER A 169 -5.96 -0.20 1.40
C SER A 169 -7.00 0.90 1.20
N SER A 170 -8.20 0.79 1.79
CA SER A 170 -9.28 1.76 1.65
C SER A 170 -9.04 3.03 2.46
N LYS A 171 -9.69 4.11 2.01
CA LYS A 171 -9.74 5.38 2.71
C LYS A 171 -10.40 5.21 4.08
N PRO A 172 -9.83 5.77 5.17
CA PRO A 172 -10.47 5.77 6.48
C PRO A 172 -11.87 6.35 6.41
N SER A 173 -12.85 5.67 7.00
CA SER A 173 -14.24 6.11 6.98
C SER A 173 -14.44 7.45 7.70
N SER A 174 -13.55 7.75 8.64
CA SER A 174 -13.45 8.98 9.42
C SER A 174 -12.96 10.21 8.65
N LEU A 175 -12.29 10.02 7.50
CA LEU A 175 -11.48 11.06 6.86
C LEU A 175 -12.25 12.29 6.33
N ASN A 176 -13.56 12.25 6.24
CA ASN A 176 -14.39 13.42 5.91
C ASN A 176 -15.65 13.50 6.78
N ASN A 177 -15.61 12.88 7.96
CA ASN A 177 -16.77 12.70 8.82
C ASN A 177 -16.48 13.17 10.26
N ASN A 178 -15.68 14.22 10.41
CA ASN A 178 -15.27 14.77 11.71
C ASN A 178 -14.73 13.69 12.68
N GLY A 179 -13.94 12.74 12.18
CA GLY A 179 -13.40 11.65 12.99
C GLY A 179 -14.40 10.52 13.29
N LYS A 180 -15.69 10.69 12.96
CA LYS A 180 -16.70 9.65 13.19
C LYS A 180 -16.64 8.57 12.11
N GLY A 181 -16.75 7.32 12.53
CA GLY A 181 -16.81 6.19 11.60
C GLY A 181 -18.05 6.22 10.70
N LYS A 182 -18.10 5.30 9.73
CA LYS A 182 -19.31 5.08 8.93
C LYS A 182 -20.47 4.64 9.83
N ALA A 183 -21.61 5.34 9.75
CA ALA A 183 -22.81 5.02 10.51
C ALA A 183 -23.25 3.55 10.30
N GLY A 184 -23.36 2.79 11.39
CA GLY A 184 -23.72 1.37 11.39
C GLY A 184 -22.66 0.44 10.79
N GLY A 185 -21.45 0.93 10.51
CA GLY A 185 -20.30 0.14 10.08
C GLY A 185 -19.43 -0.29 11.26
N ALA A 186 -18.65 -1.35 11.08
CA ALA A 186 -17.60 -1.70 12.03
C ALA A 186 -16.51 -0.61 12.06
N PRO A 187 -15.90 -0.33 13.22
CA PRO A 187 -14.79 0.61 13.30
C PRO A 187 -13.63 0.19 12.39
N ASP A 188 -13.12 1.15 11.62
CA ASP A 188 -11.99 0.95 10.71
C ASP A 188 -10.72 1.68 11.19
N TRP A 189 -10.58 1.86 12.50
CA TRP A 189 -9.38 2.35 13.18
C TRP A 189 -9.16 1.54 14.46
N VAL A 190 -8.06 1.79 15.16
CA VAL A 190 -7.77 1.22 16.48
C VAL A 190 -7.66 2.34 17.50
N GLU A 191 -8.05 2.04 18.74
CA GLU A 191 -7.86 2.92 19.89
C GLU A 191 -7.16 2.15 21.01
N SER A 192 -6.49 2.88 21.90
CA SER A 192 -5.94 2.29 23.12
C SER A 192 -7.02 2.05 24.18
N ASP A 193 -6.79 1.05 25.03
CA ASP A 193 -7.79 0.61 26.01
C ASP A 193 -7.67 1.38 27.33
N THR A 194 -6.51 1.28 27.99
CA THR A 194 -6.34 1.77 29.38
C THR A 194 -5.63 3.13 29.46
N ASP A 195 -4.71 3.41 28.56
CA ASP A 195 -3.86 4.61 28.59
C ASP A 195 -3.44 5.02 27.16
N GLU A 196 -2.61 6.05 27.03
CA GLU A 196 -2.18 6.62 25.75
C GLU A 196 -1.05 5.83 25.05
N GLN A 197 -0.95 4.52 25.29
CA GLN A 197 0.10 3.69 24.69
C GLN A 197 -0.44 2.62 23.74
N LEU A 198 0.23 2.44 22.60
CA LEU A 198 -0.06 1.34 21.67
C LEU A 198 1.22 0.69 21.15
N MET A 199 1.27 -0.63 21.14
CA MET A 199 2.44 -1.39 20.68
C MET A 199 2.08 -2.28 19.51
N LEU A 200 2.52 -1.91 18.30
CA LEU A 200 2.26 -2.68 17.08
C LEU A 200 3.51 -3.45 16.65
N PHE A 201 3.42 -4.78 16.57
CA PHE A 201 4.44 -5.65 16.00
C PHE A 201 4.07 -6.09 14.58
N ILE A 202 5.01 -5.91 13.66
CA ILE A 202 4.86 -6.15 12.22
C ILE A 202 5.98 -7.07 11.73
N PRO A 203 5.74 -8.38 11.60
CA PRO A 203 6.68 -9.27 10.92
C PRO A 203 6.55 -9.12 9.40
N PHE A 204 7.66 -9.26 8.66
CA PHE A 204 7.70 -9.18 7.20
C PHE A 204 8.01 -10.53 6.56
N GLN A 205 7.44 -10.76 5.37
CA GLN A 205 7.63 -11.99 4.58
C GLN A 205 9.05 -12.10 3.97
N SER A 206 9.76 -10.98 3.88
CA SER A 206 11.11 -10.89 3.36
C SER A 206 11.86 -9.77 4.07
N THR A 207 13.18 -9.73 3.91
CA THR A 207 13.98 -8.61 4.41
C THR A 207 13.69 -7.37 3.57
N LEU A 208 13.28 -6.28 4.22
CA LEU A 208 12.95 -5.02 3.58
C LEU A 208 14.00 -3.96 3.89
N LYS A 209 14.11 -2.97 3.00
CA LYS A 209 14.71 -1.67 3.32
C LYS A 209 13.59 -0.67 3.53
N VAL A 210 13.45 -0.13 4.73
CA VAL A 210 12.35 0.80 5.06
C VAL A 210 12.88 2.23 5.03
N HIS A 211 12.33 3.05 4.14
CA HIS A 211 12.73 4.44 3.98
C HIS A 211 11.92 5.37 4.88
N SER A 212 10.59 5.21 4.90
CA SER A 212 9.69 6.08 5.65
C SER A 212 8.41 5.35 5.99
N LEU A 213 7.75 5.81 7.04
CA LEU A 213 6.42 5.37 7.44
C LEU A 213 5.44 6.53 7.22
N GLN A 214 4.17 6.20 7.05
CA GLN A 214 3.10 7.15 7.24
C GLN A 214 2.12 6.61 8.27
N VAL A 215 1.72 7.46 9.20
CA VAL A 215 0.74 7.16 10.23
C VAL A 215 -0.43 8.10 10.01
N THR A 216 -1.64 7.56 9.96
CA THR A 216 -2.87 8.34 9.87
C THR A 216 -3.62 8.24 11.17
N SER A 217 -4.07 9.40 11.68
CA SER A 217 -4.89 9.48 12.88
C SER A 217 -5.94 10.58 12.71
N LEU A 218 -7.20 10.22 12.90
CA LEU A 218 -8.35 11.07 12.62
C LEU A 218 -9.31 11.11 13.82
N PRO A 219 -8.85 11.56 15.00
CA PRO A 219 -9.74 11.71 16.14
C PRO A 219 -10.83 12.75 15.88
N PRO A 220 -11.99 12.60 16.54
CA PRO A 220 -13.03 13.62 16.49
C PRO A 220 -12.55 14.93 17.11
N LYS A 221 -13.17 16.05 16.72
CA LYS A 221 -12.78 17.37 17.22
C LYS A 221 -13.37 17.73 18.58
N GLU A 222 -14.48 17.08 18.94
CA GLU A 222 -15.26 17.30 20.16
C GLU A 222 -15.84 15.94 20.57
N ALA A 223 -15.94 15.69 21.88
CA ALA A 223 -16.62 14.51 22.42
C ALA A 223 -18.12 14.53 22.11
N GLU A 224 -18.77 13.37 21.98
CA GLU A 224 -20.21 13.32 21.72
C GLU A 224 -21.04 13.79 22.92
N ASP A 225 -20.52 13.59 24.14
CA ASP A 225 -21.21 13.91 25.41
C ASP A 225 -20.61 15.10 26.18
N GLY A 226 -19.63 15.80 25.58
CA GLY A 226 -19.00 17.00 26.16
C GLY A 226 -17.96 16.73 27.25
N ASP A 227 -17.52 15.48 27.40
CA ASP A 227 -16.38 15.08 28.23
C ASP A 227 -15.12 14.98 27.35
N ASP A 228 -14.25 15.98 27.41
CA ASP A 228 -13.07 16.07 26.55
C ASP A 228 -12.04 14.94 26.83
N ASP A 229 -12.09 14.31 28.02
CA ASP A 229 -11.20 13.21 28.41
C ASP A 229 -11.48 11.92 27.60
N GLU A 230 -12.67 11.81 26.98
CA GLU A 230 -13.02 10.70 26.10
C GLU A 230 -12.46 10.83 24.67
N VAL A 231 -11.97 12.01 24.28
CA VAL A 231 -11.48 12.21 22.91
C VAL A 231 -10.09 11.58 22.75
N PRO A 232 -9.91 10.56 21.90
CA PRO A 232 -8.60 9.98 21.70
C PRO A 232 -7.68 10.99 21.00
N MET A 233 -6.41 10.99 21.36
CA MET A 233 -5.39 11.85 20.81
C MET A 233 -4.72 11.24 19.57
N ARG A 234 -4.01 12.10 18.83
CA ARG A 234 -3.08 11.66 17.80
C ARG A 234 -1.76 11.24 18.44
N PRO A 235 -1.04 10.24 17.92
CA PRO A 235 0.27 9.91 18.45
C PRO A 235 1.26 11.06 18.26
N LYS A 236 1.97 11.43 19.33
CA LYS A 236 3.02 12.44 19.30
C LYS A 236 4.39 11.79 19.26
N THR A 237 4.71 10.95 20.23
CA THR A 237 5.99 10.26 20.29
C THR A 237 5.88 8.85 19.73
N VAL A 238 6.75 8.52 18.77
CA VAL A 238 6.86 7.19 18.18
C VAL A 238 8.28 6.65 18.35
N GLN A 239 8.38 5.45 18.90
CA GLN A 239 9.62 4.69 19.00
C GLN A 239 9.59 3.48 18.08
N LEU A 240 10.70 3.26 17.37
CA LEU A 240 10.82 2.21 16.36
C LEU A 240 11.90 1.22 16.76
N TYR A 241 11.55 -0.06 16.69
CA TYR A 241 12.48 -1.18 16.90
C TYR A 241 12.44 -2.11 15.70
N THR A 242 13.58 -2.65 15.32
CA THR A 242 13.68 -3.57 14.17
C THR A 242 14.17 -4.94 14.60
N ASN A 243 13.76 -5.98 13.88
CA ASN A 243 14.30 -7.34 14.01
C ASN A 243 14.09 -7.97 15.41
N ARG A 244 12.95 -7.66 16.04
CA ARG A 244 12.46 -8.37 17.22
C ARG A 244 11.75 -9.66 16.81
N SER A 245 11.86 -10.70 17.63
CA SER A 245 11.22 -12.00 17.35
C SER A 245 9.74 -12.05 17.75
N HIS A 246 9.31 -11.14 18.62
CA HIS A 246 7.97 -11.01 19.16
C HIS A 246 7.70 -9.53 19.47
N VAL A 247 6.45 -9.22 19.82
CA VAL A 247 6.08 -7.89 20.35
C VAL A 247 6.84 -7.60 21.64
N LEU A 248 7.27 -6.35 21.82
CA LEU A 248 7.90 -5.90 23.05
C LEU A 248 6.82 -5.65 24.12
N GLY A 249 7.11 -5.99 25.37
CA GLY A 249 6.34 -5.46 26.49
C GLY A 249 6.61 -3.96 26.69
N PHE A 250 5.68 -3.24 27.33
CA PHE A 250 5.85 -1.82 27.63
C PHE A 250 7.05 -1.57 28.56
N ASP A 251 7.18 -2.33 29.65
CA ASP A 251 8.35 -2.26 30.54
C ASP A 251 9.66 -2.60 29.82
N GLU A 252 9.63 -3.57 28.89
CA GLU A 252 10.81 -3.97 28.10
C GLU A 252 11.24 -2.85 27.14
N ALA A 253 10.29 -2.07 26.61
CA ALA A 253 10.57 -0.96 25.72
C ALA A 253 11.31 0.19 26.43
N ASP A 254 11.13 0.36 27.74
CA ASP A 254 11.85 1.39 28.51
C ASP A 254 13.33 1.07 28.70
N ASP A 255 13.67 -0.22 28.84
CA ASP A 255 15.05 -0.68 29.03
C ASP A 255 15.83 -0.82 27.71
N ILE A 256 15.10 -0.93 26.59
CA ILE A 256 15.69 -1.17 25.28
C ILE A 256 15.80 0.14 24.51
N PRO A 257 17.00 0.51 24.00
CA PRO A 257 17.11 1.70 23.16
C PRO A 257 16.39 1.49 21.83
N ALA A 258 15.46 2.39 21.51
CA ALA A 258 14.83 2.46 20.20
C ALA A 258 15.87 2.70 19.09
N VAL A 259 15.68 2.06 17.93
CA VAL A 259 16.52 2.28 16.74
C VAL A 259 16.41 3.73 16.28
N GLN A 260 15.18 4.26 16.36
CA GLN A 260 14.86 5.65 16.14
C GLN A 260 13.65 6.04 17.00
N LYS A 261 13.76 7.19 17.70
CA LYS A 261 12.66 7.90 18.34
C LYS A 261 12.31 9.10 17.47
N VAL A 262 11.03 9.35 17.26
CA VAL A 262 10.48 10.46 16.46
C VAL A 262 9.40 11.14 17.28
N GLU A 263 9.38 12.46 17.22
CA GLU A 263 8.32 13.28 17.78
C GLU A 263 7.61 13.95 16.60
N ILE A 264 6.33 13.67 16.43
CA ILE A 264 5.48 14.20 15.37
C ILE A 264 4.93 15.53 15.88
N GLN A 265 5.26 16.61 15.19
CA GLN A 265 4.76 17.93 15.52
C GLN A 265 3.36 18.14 14.92
N PRO A 266 2.53 19.05 15.48
CA PRO A 266 1.21 19.38 14.92
C PRO A 266 1.25 19.73 13.42
N GLU A 267 2.35 20.35 12.98
CA GLU A 267 2.60 20.78 11.59
C GLU A 267 2.91 19.61 10.63
N ASP A 268 3.38 18.47 11.15
CA ASP A 268 3.72 17.29 10.35
C ASP A 268 2.47 16.54 9.87
N TRP A 269 1.32 16.81 10.48
CA TRP A 269 0.04 16.24 10.10
C TRP A 269 -0.54 16.96 8.88
N ASP A 270 -0.67 16.25 7.77
CA ASP A 270 -1.34 16.79 6.60
C ASP A 270 -2.83 17.08 6.93
N PRO A 271 -3.31 18.33 6.77
CA PRO A 271 -4.64 18.73 7.22
C PRO A 271 -5.78 18.13 6.38
N LYS A 272 -5.48 17.62 5.18
CA LYS A 272 -6.48 17.01 4.29
C LYS A 272 -6.62 15.52 4.52
N THR A 273 -5.53 14.86 4.91
CA THR A 273 -5.44 13.39 5.00
C THR A 273 -5.34 12.89 6.44
N GLY A 274 -5.01 13.77 7.40
CA GLY A 274 -4.73 13.39 8.78
C GLY A 274 -3.53 12.45 8.87
N THR A 275 -2.61 12.52 7.91
CA THR A 275 -1.46 11.63 7.80
C THR A 275 -0.17 12.38 8.12
N ALA A 276 0.61 11.86 9.07
CA ALA A 276 1.97 12.29 9.34
C ALA A 276 2.97 11.38 8.62
N LYS A 277 3.98 11.98 7.99
CA LYS A 277 5.09 11.25 7.36
C LYS A 277 6.26 11.17 8.32
N ILE A 278 6.72 9.97 8.61
CA ILE A 278 7.87 9.70 9.48
C ILE A 278 9.05 9.28 8.60
N ASP A 279 10.00 10.19 8.39
CA ASP A 279 11.23 9.88 7.69
C ASP A 279 12.19 9.08 8.58
N LEU A 280 12.63 7.92 8.08
CA LEU A 280 13.56 7.06 8.82
C LEU A 280 15.00 7.37 8.44
N ARG A 281 15.91 7.15 9.39
CA ARG A 281 17.35 7.12 9.12
C ARG A 281 17.65 5.87 8.31
N PHE A 282 17.45 5.94 6.99
CA PHE A 282 17.49 4.80 6.06
C PHE A 282 18.69 3.86 6.28
N VAL A 283 19.85 4.39 6.64
CA VAL A 283 21.07 3.63 6.99
C VAL A 283 20.87 2.61 8.11
N LYS A 284 19.97 2.86 9.07
CA LYS A 284 19.61 1.94 10.16
C LYS A 284 18.51 0.95 9.78
N PHE A 285 17.80 1.18 8.68
CA PHE A 285 16.64 0.41 8.25
C PHE A 285 16.88 -0.30 6.91
N GLN A 286 18.13 -0.69 6.62
CA GLN A 286 18.53 -1.42 5.40
C GLN A 286 18.18 -2.92 5.42
N SER A 287 17.91 -3.50 6.60
CA SER A 287 17.66 -4.92 6.74
C SER A 287 16.65 -5.16 7.86
N VAL A 288 15.37 -5.04 7.51
CA VAL A 288 14.24 -5.11 8.43
C VAL A 288 13.42 -6.36 8.11
N MET A 289 13.41 -7.32 9.04
CA MET A 289 12.57 -8.53 9.00
C MET A 289 11.33 -8.41 9.88
N SER A 290 11.37 -7.53 10.87
CA SER A 290 10.22 -7.13 11.67
C SER A 290 10.38 -5.68 12.12
N LEU A 291 9.25 -5.01 12.37
CA LEU A 291 9.18 -3.65 12.87
C LEU A 291 8.22 -3.61 14.05
N VAL A 292 8.67 -3.10 15.19
CA VAL A 292 7.80 -2.68 16.29
C VAL A 292 7.63 -1.16 16.20
N ILE A 293 6.37 -0.71 16.19
CA ILE A 293 6.00 0.69 16.30
C ILE A 293 5.35 0.86 17.67
N PHE A 294 6.04 1.58 18.55
CA PHE A 294 5.54 1.94 19.87
C PHE A 294 5.08 3.39 19.82
N PHE A 295 3.77 3.61 19.93
CA PHE A 295 3.17 4.91 20.13
C PHE A 295 3.14 5.16 21.64
N VAL A 296 3.91 6.15 22.10
CA VAL A 296 4.26 6.33 23.52
C VAL A 296 3.31 7.28 24.24
N ASP A 297 2.92 8.35 23.56
CA ASP A 297 2.07 9.42 24.09
C ASP A 297 1.31 10.12 22.95
N GLY A 298 0.35 10.96 23.33
CA GLY A 298 -0.46 11.75 22.41
C GLY A 298 -0.14 13.24 22.33
N ASP A 299 -0.72 13.87 21.31
CA ASP A 299 -0.80 15.32 21.15
C ASP A 299 -2.18 15.79 21.63
N GLY A 300 -2.25 16.25 22.88
CA GLY A 300 -3.47 16.70 23.53
C GLY A 300 -3.48 16.40 25.03
N ASP A 301 -4.67 16.48 25.63
CA ASP A 301 -4.92 16.21 27.05
C ASP A 301 -5.80 14.97 27.28
N GLY A 302 -6.15 14.22 26.22
CA GLY A 302 -6.98 13.01 26.34
C GLY A 302 -6.22 11.82 26.95
N GLU A 303 -6.92 10.72 27.22
CA GLU A 303 -6.30 9.54 27.86
C GLU A 303 -5.99 8.39 26.90
N LYS A 304 -6.54 8.45 25.68
CA LYS A 304 -6.42 7.37 24.67
C LYS A 304 -5.71 7.84 23.41
N LEU A 305 -5.16 6.91 22.65
CA LEU A 305 -4.61 7.15 21.31
C LEU A 305 -5.49 6.53 20.25
N ARG A 306 -5.57 7.21 19.10
CA ARG A 306 -6.21 6.67 17.91
C ARG A 306 -5.25 6.55 16.74
N VAL A 307 -5.31 5.41 16.04
CA VAL A 307 -4.59 5.20 14.77
C VAL A 307 -5.52 4.59 13.73
N ASP A 308 -5.62 5.23 12.57
CA ASP A 308 -6.51 4.80 11.48
C ASP A 308 -5.75 3.95 10.46
N ARG A 309 -4.55 4.36 10.03
CA ARG A 309 -3.75 3.62 9.03
C ARG A 309 -2.26 3.71 9.30
N VAL A 310 -1.54 2.66 8.89
CA VAL A 310 -0.08 2.63 8.82
C VAL A 310 0.32 2.21 7.40
N ARG A 311 1.16 3.02 6.76
CA ARG A 311 1.79 2.69 5.47
C ARG A 311 3.30 2.67 5.59
N ILE A 312 3.93 1.77 4.85
CA ILE A 312 5.36 1.51 4.90
C ILE A 312 5.92 1.69 3.50
N PHE A 313 6.92 2.56 3.35
CA PHE A 313 7.53 2.86 2.06
C PHE A 313 9.01 2.49 2.06
N GLY A 314 9.46 1.90 0.96
CA GLY A 314 10.83 1.45 0.83
C GLY A 314 11.05 0.52 -0.36
N GLU A 315 12.00 -0.41 -0.20
CA GLU A 315 12.34 -1.45 -1.17
C GLU A 315 12.08 -2.83 -0.55
N ALA A 316 11.34 -3.68 -1.25
CA ALA A 316 11.22 -5.08 -0.89
C ALA A 316 12.45 -5.87 -1.37
N GLY A 317 13.05 -6.67 -0.50
CA GLY A 317 14.13 -7.57 -0.86
C GLY A 317 13.64 -8.81 -1.62
N GLU A 318 14.56 -9.64 -2.08
CA GLU A 318 14.22 -10.93 -2.70
C GLU A 318 13.51 -11.82 -1.67
N LYS A 319 12.33 -12.35 -2.02
CA LYS A 319 11.60 -13.31 -1.19
C LYS A 319 12.48 -14.55 -1.03
N ARG A 320 12.85 -14.89 0.20
CA ARG A 320 13.46 -16.19 0.48
C ARG A 320 12.41 -17.25 0.18
N GLU A 321 12.60 -18.03 -0.87
CA GLU A 321 11.80 -19.24 -1.03
C GLU A 321 12.07 -20.13 0.19
N MET A 322 11.02 -20.47 0.95
CA MET A 322 11.09 -21.52 1.94
C MET A 322 11.47 -22.81 1.19
N GLY A 323 12.73 -23.22 1.31
CA GLY A 323 13.18 -24.50 0.80
C GLY A 323 12.25 -25.59 1.35
N LYS A 324 11.72 -26.43 0.46
CA LYS A 324 10.91 -27.58 0.88
C LYS A 324 11.74 -28.38 1.90
N LEU A 325 11.22 -28.50 3.11
CA LEU A 325 11.71 -29.48 4.08
C LEU A 325 11.40 -30.86 3.49
N GLU A 326 12.37 -31.43 2.80
CA GLU A 326 12.30 -32.84 2.43
C GLU A 326 12.49 -33.66 3.70
N LYS A 327 11.45 -34.43 4.03
CA LYS A 327 11.47 -35.39 5.11
C LYS A 327 12.44 -36.50 4.67
N ILE A 328 13.63 -36.53 5.25
CA ILE A 328 14.54 -37.68 5.12
C ILE A 328 13.78 -38.88 5.66
N GLY A 329 13.46 -39.82 4.78
CA GLY A 329 12.78 -41.06 5.13
C GLY A 329 13.69 -41.91 6.01
N ASP A 330 13.11 -42.48 7.05
CA ASP A 330 13.76 -43.50 7.88
C ASP A 330 14.31 -44.63 6.99
N GLU A 331 15.62 -44.80 6.98
CA GLU A 331 16.23 -46.03 6.46
C GLU A 331 15.85 -47.18 7.41
N PRO A 332 15.33 -48.31 6.88
CA PRO A 332 15.12 -49.49 7.70
C PRO A 332 16.48 -50.08 8.05
N GLY A 333 16.81 -50.08 9.34
CA GLY A 333 18.03 -50.69 9.85
C GLY A 333 18.12 -52.19 9.50
N GLU A 334 19.26 -52.58 8.96
CA GLU A 334 19.83 -53.92 9.11
C GLU A 334 20.57 -54.04 10.43
#